data_AF-A0A2V5NDV8-F1
#
_entry.id   AF-A0A2V5NDV8-F1
#
_cell.length_a   1.000
_cell.length_b   1.000
_cell.length_c   1.000
_cell.angle_alpha   90.00
_cell.angle_beta   90.00
_cell.angle_gamma   90.00
#
_symmetry.space_group_name_H-M   'P 1'
#
loop_
_entity.id
_entity.type
_entity.pdbx_description
1 polymer ?
#
loop_
_entity_poly.entity_id
_entity_poly.type
_entity_poly.pdbx_seq_one_letter_code
_entity_poly.pdbx_strand_id
1 'polypeptide(L)'
;MKSVFLITAVLCLGSAAALSQAIDKSKPNGRACLAIVNIANGDEEALRPASTAGGNQKIVAHLDATAGCEVLVSPFLKSGELVPGWLPQYVDLSPGKEALLPRAPVSWNWVNDNGPLEIFVLFFAPGSKEGREIHELVSAMQKARGARIIKFQASRLRELIGKANYDKEAALRAPKANAEVAGVMRMVVGFEWRDSARVVNFSTEKPGALIFPFADAH
;
A
#
# COMPACT_ATOMS: atom_id res chain seq x y z
N MET A 1 -36.10 -11.13 -55.68
CA MET A 1 -35.91 -11.73 -54.34
C MET A 1 -34.48 -12.27 -54.35
N LYS A 2 -33.51 -11.89 -53.51
CA LYS A 2 -33.44 -11.13 -52.26
C LYS A 2 -32.06 -10.47 -52.18
N SER A 3 -32.02 -9.41 -51.38
CA SER A 3 -31.00 -8.40 -51.14
C SER A 3 -29.59 -8.89 -50.83
N VAL A 4 -28.62 -8.13 -51.36
CA VAL A 4 -27.25 -7.98 -50.87
C VAL A 4 -27.28 -7.33 -49.48
N PHE A 5 -26.60 -7.91 -48.50
CA PHE A 5 -26.26 -7.23 -47.25
C PHE A 5 -24.76 -7.33 -47.02
N LEU A 6 -24.09 -6.21 -47.25
CA LEU A 6 -22.75 -5.90 -46.79
C LEU A 6 -22.88 -5.44 -45.33
N ILE A 7 -22.33 -6.18 -44.37
CA ILE A 7 -22.17 -5.70 -43.00
C ILE A 7 -20.68 -5.77 -42.66
N THR A 8 -20.03 -4.64 -42.85
CA THR A 8 -18.67 -4.37 -42.35
C THR A 8 -18.79 -4.08 -40.86
N ALA A 9 -18.63 -5.10 -40.01
CA ALA A 9 -18.49 -4.90 -38.57
C ALA A 9 -17.01 -4.65 -38.24
N VAL A 10 -16.61 -3.37 -38.21
CA VAL A 10 -15.35 -2.96 -37.57
C VAL A 10 -15.58 -2.99 -36.06
N LEU A 11 -15.31 -4.14 -35.43
CA LEU A 11 -15.13 -4.21 -33.99
C LEU A 11 -13.81 -3.53 -33.64
N CYS A 12 -13.88 -2.24 -33.30
CA CYS A 12 -12.86 -1.58 -32.51
C CYS A 12 -12.82 -2.24 -31.12
N LEU A 13 -12.06 -3.34 -31.01
CA LEU A 13 -11.54 -3.84 -29.75
C LEU A 13 -10.59 -2.76 -29.20
N GLY A 14 -11.16 -1.81 -28.45
CA GLY A 14 -10.43 -0.90 -27.59
C GLY A 14 -9.62 -1.73 -26.61
N SER A 15 -8.37 -1.99 -26.96
CA SER A 15 -7.39 -2.57 -26.07
C SER A 15 -7.13 -1.56 -24.96
N ALA A 16 -7.87 -1.67 -23.86
CA ALA A 16 -7.45 -1.12 -22.59
C ALA A 16 -6.21 -1.91 -22.15
N ALA A 17 -5.09 -1.66 -22.80
CA ALA A 17 -3.78 -2.06 -22.32
C ALA A 17 -3.60 -1.31 -20.99
N ALA A 18 -3.86 -2.01 -19.89
CA ALA A 18 -3.35 -1.61 -18.60
C ALA A 18 -1.83 -1.54 -18.76
N LEU A 19 -1.30 -0.32 -18.99
CA LEU A 19 0.13 -0.03 -18.90
C LEU A 19 0.52 -0.22 -17.44
N SER A 20 0.70 -1.49 -17.05
CA SER A 20 1.46 -1.87 -15.88
C SER A 20 2.84 -1.28 -16.08
N GLN A 21 3.18 -0.22 -15.35
CA GLN A 21 4.53 0.34 -15.39
C GLN A 21 5.51 -0.78 -15.04
N ALA A 22 6.36 -1.16 -15.99
CA ALA A 22 7.40 -2.15 -15.75
C ALA A 22 8.36 -1.59 -14.68
N ILE A 23 8.64 -2.40 -13.65
CA ILE A 23 9.63 -2.03 -12.63
C ILE A 23 11.02 -2.09 -13.23
N ASP A 24 11.79 -1.02 -13.04
CA ASP A 24 13.19 -1.00 -13.37
C ASP A 24 13.97 -1.75 -12.29
N LYS A 25 14.29 -3.03 -12.57
CA LYS A 25 15.02 -3.92 -11.65
C LYS A 25 16.45 -3.43 -11.37
N SER A 26 16.99 -2.50 -12.17
CA SER A 26 18.32 -1.90 -11.94
C SER A 26 18.32 -0.81 -10.86
N LYS A 27 17.14 -0.29 -10.50
CA LYS A 27 16.97 0.75 -9.48
C LYS A 27 16.52 0.17 -8.14
N PRO A 28 16.81 0.87 -7.02
CA PRO A 28 16.20 0.57 -5.74
C PRO A 28 14.68 0.46 -5.86
N ASN A 29 14.11 -0.58 -5.25
CA ASN A 29 12.68 -0.80 -5.22
C ASN A 29 12.23 -1.34 -3.88
N GLY A 30 11.03 -0.92 -3.48
CA GLY A 30 10.34 -1.36 -2.28
C GLY A 30 9.16 -2.24 -2.66
N ARG A 31 8.84 -3.21 -1.82
CA ARG A 31 7.66 -4.05 -1.95
C ARG A 31 6.81 -3.93 -0.71
N ALA A 32 5.50 -3.89 -0.91
CA ALA A 32 4.53 -3.91 0.17
C ALA A 32 3.36 -4.84 -0.16
N CYS A 33 2.95 -5.64 0.81
CA CYS A 33 1.67 -6.33 0.81
C CYS A 33 0.90 -5.95 2.08
N LEU A 34 -0.38 -5.65 1.92
CA LEU A 34 -1.28 -5.52 3.06
C LEU A 34 -2.05 -6.82 3.21
N ALA A 35 -2.20 -7.27 4.44
CA ALA A 35 -2.79 -8.55 4.75
C ALA A 35 -3.73 -8.46 5.95
N ILE A 36 -4.75 -9.32 5.94
CA ILE A 36 -5.68 -9.53 7.04
C ILE A 36 -5.16 -10.73 7.82
N VAL A 37 -4.96 -10.54 9.11
CA VAL A 37 -4.59 -11.62 10.04
C VAL A 37 -5.76 -11.91 10.96
N ASN A 38 -6.18 -13.16 10.99
CA ASN A 38 -7.09 -13.67 12.01
C ASN A 38 -6.32 -13.81 13.33
N ILE A 39 -6.73 -13.06 14.34
CA ILE A 39 -6.06 -12.98 15.63
C ILE A 39 -6.13 -14.31 16.40
N ALA A 40 -7.17 -15.13 16.17
CA ALA A 40 -7.41 -16.35 16.93
C ALA A 40 -6.51 -17.51 16.50
N ASN A 41 -6.27 -17.67 15.20
CA ASN A 41 -5.51 -18.81 14.65
C ASN A 41 -4.23 -18.39 13.91
N GLY A 42 -4.02 -17.10 13.66
CA GLY A 42 -2.87 -16.58 12.93
C GLY A 42 -2.95 -16.74 11.41
N ASP A 43 -4.08 -17.21 10.88
CA ASP A 43 -4.27 -17.32 9.44
C ASP A 43 -4.21 -15.93 8.80
N GLU A 44 -3.58 -15.88 7.63
CA GLU A 44 -3.32 -14.64 6.93
C GLU A 44 -3.73 -14.73 5.46
N GLU A 45 -4.30 -13.65 4.95
CA GLU A 45 -4.60 -13.50 3.53
C GLU A 45 -4.34 -12.08 3.05
N ALA A 46 -4.05 -11.92 1.75
CA ALA A 46 -3.87 -10.60 1.17
C ALA A 46 -5.15 -9.77 1.30
N LEU A 47 -5.01 -8.55 1.82
CA LEU A 47 -6.09 -7.58 1.90
C LEU A 47 -6.47 -7.13 0.47
N ARG A 48 -7.73 -7.28 0.10
CA ARG A 48 -8.27 -6.98 -1.24
C ARG A 48 -9.30 -5.86 -1.15
N PRO A 49 -9.60 -5.15 -2.26
CA PRO A 49 -10.62 -4.09 -2.27
C PRO A 49 -12.01 -4.55 -1.79
N ALA A 50 -12.36 -5.82 -2.00
CA ALA A 50 -13.63 -6.43 -1.60
C ALA A 50 -13.58 -7.11 -0.22
N SER A 51 -12.45 -7.04 0.50
CA SER A 51 -12.36 -7.55 1.86
C SER A 51 -13.25 -6.74 2.80
N THR A 52 -13.85 -7.40 3.78
CA THR A 52 -14.75 -6.80 4.77
C THR A 52 -14.15 -6.92 6.16
N ALA A 53 -14.40 -5.93 7.03
CA ALA A 53 -14.02 -6.05 8.43
C ALA A 53 -14.73 -7.24 9.11
N GLY A 54 -14.04 -7.83 10.09
CA GLY A 54 -14.53 -9.00 10.81
C GLY A 54 -14.07 -9.01 12.26
N GLY A 55 -14.89 -9.62 13.12
CA GLY A 55 -14.50 -9.85 14.51
C GLY A 55 -13.18 -10.63 14.57
N ASN A 56 -12.26 -10.20 15.44
CA ASN A 56 -10.93 -10.80 15.63
C ASN A 56 -9.99 -10.71 14.42
N GLN A 57 -10.13 -9.70 13.57
CA GLN A 57 -9.18 -9.42 12.50
C GLN A 57 -8.31 -8.20 12.80
N LYS A 58 -7.08 -8.22 12.28
CA LYS A 58 -6.20 -7.06 12.22
C LYS A 58 -5.58 -6.93 10.84
N ILE A 59 -5.21 -5.71 10.47
CA ILE A 59 -4.44 -5.45 9.26
C ILE A 59 -2.97 -5.35 9.60
N VAL A 60 -2.14 -5.95 8.76
CA VAL A 60 -0.69 -5.81 8.80
C VAL A 60 -0.15 -5.41 7.43
N ALA A 61 1.05 -4.84 7.43
CA ALA A 61 1.82 -4.54 6.23
C ALA A 61 3.13 -5.32 6.27
N HIS A 62 3.34 -6.20 5.30
CA HIS A 62 4.63 -6.81 5.01
C HIS A 62 5.39 -5.90 4.05
N LEU A 63 6.62 -5.59 4.40
CA LEU A 63 7.46 -4.67 3.65
C LEU A 63 8.85 -5.26 3.47
N ASP A 64 9.45 -5.10 2.30
CA ASP A 64 10.89 -5.17 2.15
C ASP A 64 11.37 -4.22 1.05
N ALA A 65 12.68 -4.11 0.90
CA ALA A 65 13.30 -3.30 -0.16
C ALA A 65 14.61 -3.92 -0.63
N THR A 66 14.98 -3.66 -1.88
CA THR A 66 16.26 -4.11 -2.45
C THR A 66 17.46 -3.30 -1.97
N ALA A 67 17.23 -2.10 -1.42
CA ALA A 67 18.23 -1.23 -0.82
C ALA A 67 17.75 -0.71 0.54
N GLY A 68 18.67 -0.17 1.34
CA GLY A 68 18.32 0.45 2.61
C GLY A 68 17.48 1.69 2.38
N CYS A 69 16.38 1.82 3.11
CA CYS A 69 15.43 2.92 2.95
C CYS A 69 14.64 3.16 4.23
N GLU A 70 13.91 4.26 4.25
CA GLU A 70 12.98 4.62 5.32
C GLU A 70 11.55 4.49 4.77
N VAL A 71 10.62 3.96 5.56
CA VAL A 71 9.26 3.66 5.08
C VAL A 71 8.20 4.21 6.03
N LEU A 72 7.28 5.00 5.46
CA LEU A 72 6.03 5.38 6.10
C LEU A 72 4.93 4.39 5.71
N VAL A 73 4.14 3.93 6.68
CA VAL A 73 2.82 3.34 6.44
C VAL A 73 1.76 4.11 7.21
N SER A 74 0.79 4.67 6.49
CA SER A 74 -0.24 5.55 7.08
C SER A 74 -1.64 5.20 6.59
N PRO A 75 -2.54 4.75 7.48
CA PRO A 75 -3.93 4.46 7.14
C PRO A 75 -4.83 5.69 7.32
N PHE A 76 -5.48 6.13 6.23
CA PHE A 76 -6.47 7.20 6.25
C PHE A 76 -7.82 6.69 5.78
N LEU A 77 -8.90 7.29 6.27
CA LEU A 77 -10.21 7.23 5.64
C LEU A 77 -10.18 8.06 4.34
N LYS A 78 -11.06 7.77 3.38
CA LYS A 78 -11.21 8.63 2.18
C LYS A 78 -11.59 10.08 2.51
N SER A 79 -12.22 10.31 3.67
CA SER A 79 -12.46 11.65 4.20
C SER A 79 -11.17 12.44 4.52
N GLY A 80 -10.02 11.77 4.55
CA GLY A 80 -8.71 12.34 4.86
C GLY A 80 -8.34 12.29 6.34
N GLU A 81 -9.22 11.78 7.20
CA GLU A 81 -8.93 11.54 8.63
C GLU A 81 -8.18 10.23 8.82
N LEU A 82 -7.39 10.09 9.90
CA LEU A 82 -6.82 8.78 10.23
C LEU A 82 -7.93 7.79 10.57
N VAL A 83 -7.70 6.52 10.25
CA VAL A 83 -8.53 5.44 10.78
C VAL A 83 -8.44 5.47 12.32
N PRO A 84 -9.57 5.50 13.05
CA PRO A 84 -9.55 5.61 14.51
C PRO A 84 -8.69 4.55 15.18
N GLY A 85 -7.75 4.99 16.03
CA GLY A 85 -6.83 4.11 16.76
C GLY A 85 -5.65 3.58 15.93
N TRP A 86 -5.63 3.80 14.62
CA TRP A 86 -4.57 3.31 13.75
C TRP A 86 -3.53 4.40 13.50
N LEU A 87 -2.58 4.51 14.43
CA LEU A 87 -1.50 5.48 14.27
C LEU A 87 -0.53 5.06 13.14
N PRO A 88 -0.04 6.02 12.32
CA PRO A 88 0.95 5.75 11.29
C PRO A 88 2.26 5.21 11.85
N GLN A 89 2.98 4.43 11.06
CA GLN A 89 4.26 3.83 11.44
C GLN A 89 5.36 4.32 10.49
N TYR A 90 6.54 4.56 11.05
CA TYR A 90 7.73 4.92 10.28
C TYR A 90 8.88 4.01 10.71
N VAL A 91 9.53 3.35 9.75
CA VAL A 91 10.58 2.37 10.05
C VAL A 91 11.72 2.41 9.03
N ASP A 92 12.91 2.10 9.52
CA ASP A 92 14.06 1.84 8.65
C ASP A 92 14.04 0.38 8.17
N LEU A 93 14.28 0.18 6.88
CA LEU A 93 14.42 -1.13 6.27
C LEU A 93 15.88 -1.38 5.90
N SER A 94 16.38 -2.56 6.30
CA SER A 94 17.63 -3.09 5.78
C SER A 94 17.37 -3.83 4.47
N PRO A 95 18.31 -3.78 3.49
CA PRO A 95 18.16 -4.49 2.22
C PRO A 95 17.80 -5.96 2.39
N GLY A 96 16.76 -6.41 1.68
CA GLY A 96 16.29 -7.79 1.67
C GLY A 96 15.69 -8.29 3.00
N LYS A 97 15.55 -7.44 4.02
CA LYS A 97 14.93 -7.80 5.28
C LYS A 97 13.48 -7.37 5.30
N GLU A 98 12.64 -8.30 5.75
CA GLU A 98 11.23 -8.06 5.94
C GLU A 98 10.96 -7.26 7.21
N ALA A 99 10.04 -6.32 7.12
CA ALA A 99 9.42 -5.68 8.27
C ALA A 99 7.91 -5.94 8.24
N LEU A 100 7.37 -6.28 9.41
CA LEU A 100 5.94 -6.41 9.65
C LEU A 100 5.47 -5.20 10.47
N LEU A 101 4.45 -4.50 9.97
CA LEU A 101 3.80 -3.37 10.63
C LEU A 101 2.31 -3.67 10.87
N PRO A 102 1.67 -3.05 11.88
CA PRO A 102 2.25 -2.12 12.83
C PRO A 102 3.14 -2.81 13.87
N ARG A 103 4.14 -2.08 14.40
CA ARG A 103 4.94 -2.55 15.54
C ARG A 103 4.26 -2.15 16.84
N ALA A 104 4.44 -2.97 17.87
CA ALA A 104 3.98 -2.65 19.22
C ALA A 104 4.50 -1.27 19.67
N PRO A 105 3.70 -0.48 20.41
CA PRO A 105 2.41 -0.84 20.99
C PRO A 105 1.19 -0.62 20.06
N VAL A 106 1.40 -0.25 18.79
CA VAL A 106 0.29 0.03 17.85
C VAL A 106 -0.28 -1.28 17.32
N SER A 107 -1.61 -1.36 17.25
CA SER A 107 -2.34 -2.43 16.55
C SER A 107 -3.41 -1.84 15.65
N TRP A 108 -3.56 -2.40 14.46
CA TRP A 108 -4.59 -2.02 13.50
C TRP A 108 -5.70 -3.06 13.50
N ASN A 109 -6.44 -3.11 14.60
CA ASN A 109 -7.58 -4.03 14.74
C ASN A 109 -8.70 -3.58 13.80
N TRP A 110 -9.16 -4.48 12.93
CA TRP A 110 -10.15 -4.21 11.91
C TRP A 110 -11.49 -4.82 12.29
N VAL A 111 -12.04 -4.29 13.38
CA VAL A 111 -13.22 -4.84 14.05
C VAL A 111 -14.51 -4.47 13.32
N ASN A 112 -14.57 -3.26 12.77
CA ASN A 112 -15.75 -2.70 12.09
C ASN A 112 -15.32 -2.00 10.80
N ASP A 113 -16.25 -1.90 9.85
CA ASP A 113 -16.07 -1.06 8.67
C ASP A 113 -16.12 0.41 9.10
N ASN A 114 -14.96 1.06 9.13
CA ASN A 114 -14.85 2.51 9.39
C ASN A 114 -15.13 3.35 8.13
N GLY A 115 -15.75 2.75 7.11
CA GLY A 115 -15.91 3.30 5.77
C GLY A 115 -14.69 3.06 4.87
N PRO A 116 -14.74 3.59 3.63
CA PRO A 116 -13.62 3.57 2.68
C PRO A 116 -12.32 4.08 3.29
N LEU A 117 -11.25 3.31 3.15
CA LEU A 117 -9.93 3.67 3.66
C LEU A 117 -8.85 3.49 2.59
N GLU A 118 -7.78 4.25 2.73
CA GLU A 118 -6.61 4.23 1.87
C GLU A 118 -5.37 4.11 2.75
N ILE A 119 -4.53 3.11 2.46
CA ILE A 119 -3.26 2.93 3.15
C ILE A 119 -2.13 3.38 2.23
N PHE A 120 -1.39 4.37 2.70
CA PHE A 120 -0.24 4.95 2.00
C PHE A 120 1.02 4.26 2.48
N VAL A 121 1.81 3.73 1.55
CA VAL A 121 3.14 3.20 1.82
C VAL A 121 4.14 3.99 0.98
N LEU A 122 5.02 4.75 1.64
CA LEU A 122 6.03 5.57 0.96
C LEU A 122 7.43 5.11 1.36
N PHE A 123 8.27 4.83 0.36
CA PHE A 123 9.67 4.46 0.48
C PHE A 123 10.54 5.67 0.15
N PHE A 124 11.38 6.06 1.11
CA PHE A 124 12.29 7.21 1.02
C PHE A 124 13.73 6.72 0.99
N ALA A 125 14.58 7.42 0.23
CA ALA A 125 16.01 7.26 0.41
C ALA A 125 16.41 7.69 1.84
N PRO A 126 17.38 6.99 2.49
CA PRO A 126 17.80 7.30 3.85
C PRO A 126 18.19 8.77 4.02
N GLY A 127 17.66 9.43 5.05
CA GLY A 127 17.99 10.83 5.35
C GLY A 127 17.48 11.84 4.31
N SER A 128 16.52 11.46 3.46
CA SER A 128 15.82 12.43 2.61
C SER A 128 15.15 13.52 3.46
N LYS A 129 15.01 14.73 2.91
CA LYS A 129 14.41 15.86 3.63
C LYS A 129 12.96 15.56 3.99
N GLU A 130 12.21 15.05 3.02
CA GLU A 130 10.81 14.66 3.15
C GLU A 130 10.66 13.52 4.16
N GLY A 131 11.53 12.51 4.10
CA GLY A 131 11.55 11.39 5.03
C GLY A 131 11.74 11.85 6.48
N ARG A 132 12.70 12.75 6.73
CA ARG A 132 12.93 13.32 8.07
C ARG A 132 11.73 14.10 8.62
N GLU A 133 11.14 14.99 7.83
CA GLU A 133 9.98 15.78 8.28
C GLU A 133 8.79 14.87 8.63
N ILE A 134 8.54 13.85 7.82
CA ILE A 134 7.51 12.84 8.08
C ILE A 134 7.85 12.01 9.32
N HIS A 135 9.10 11.59 9.48
CA HIS A 135 9.54 10.79 10.63
C HIS A 135 9.36 11.55 11.95
N GLU A 136 9.74 12.83 11.99
CA GLU A 136 9.56 13.69 13.16
C GLU A 136 8.07 13.82 13.52
N LEU A 137 7.20 14.05 12.53
CA LEU A 137 5.77 14.16 12.74
C LEU A 137 5.15 12.85 13.24
N VAL A 138 5.47 11.72 12.62
CA VAL A 138 4.98 10.40 13.05
C VAL A 138 5.47 10.07 14.46
N SER A 139 6.74 10.36 14.76
CA SER A 139 7.30 10.22 16.11
C SER A 139 6.55 11.06 17.15
N ALA A 140 6.15 12.28 16.79
CA ALA A 140 5.34 13.12 17.65
C ALA A 140 3.92 12.54 17.85
N MET A 141 3.32 11.98 16.80
CA MET A 141 1.99 11.33 16.87
C MET A 141 2.00 10.11 17.80
N GLN A 142 3.06 9.30 17.76
CA GLN A 142 3.22 8.13 18.65
C GLN A 142 3.31 8.53 20.14
N LYS A 143 3.82 9.73 20.43
CA LYS A 143 3.97 10.26 21.78
C LYS A 143 2.78 11.13 22.21
N ALA A 144 1.96 11.57 21.27
CA ALA A 144 0.86 12.49 21.53
C ALA A 144 -0.16 11.89 22.51
N ARG A 145 -0.81 12.78 23.25
CA ARG A 145 -1.94 12.46 24.13
C ARG A 145 -3.10 13.39 23.78
N GLY A 146 -4.26 12.82 23.56
CA GLY A 146 -5.47 13.56 23.20
C GLY A 146 -5.78 13.56 21.70
N ALA A 147 -7.05 13.29 21.40
CA ALA A 147 -7.53 13.11 20.03
C ALA A 147 -7.37 14.35 19.14
N ARG A 148 -7.50 15.56 19.72
CA ARG A 148 -7.39 16.81 18.95
C ARG A 148 -5.98 17.04 18.38
N ILE A 149 -4.95 16.74 19.16
CA ILE A 149 -3.54 16.87 18.73
C ILE A 149 -3.26 15.87 17.62
N ILE A 150 -3.67 14.61 17.82
CA ILE A 150 -3.52 13.55 16.82
C ILE A 150 -4.23 13.92 15.52
N LYS A 151 -5.45 14.47 15.60
CA LYS A 151 -6.19 14.94 14.41
C LYS A 151 -5.45 16.03 13.65
N PHE A 152 -4.92 17.03 14.35
CA PHE A 152 -4.13 18.10 13.71
C PHE A 152 -2.86 17.55 13.04
N GLN A 153 -2.12 16.71 13.74
CA GLN A 153 -0.91 16.08 13.21
C GLN A 153 -1.21 15.15 12.02
N ALA A 154 -2.33 14.42 12.06
CA ALA A 154 -2.82 13.62 10.96
C ALA A 154 -3.10 14.45 9.70
N SER A 155 -3.78 15.60 9.84
CA SER A 155 -4.01 16.51 8.72
C SER A 155 -2.71 17.04 8.14
N ARG A 156 -1.74 17.38 8.99
CA ARG A 156 -0.40 17.79 8.53
C ARG A 156 0.33 16.64 7.81
N LEU A 157 0.24 15.42 8.32
CA LEU A 157 0.86 14.25 7.67
C LEU A 157 0.23 14.00 6.30
N ARG A 158 -1.10 14.11 6.19
CA ARG A 158 -1.83 13.99 4.92
C ARG A 158 -1.36 15.03 3.91
N GLU A 159 -1.16 16.26 4.35
CA GLU A 159 -0.62 17.35 3.51
C GLU A 159 0.80 17.05 3.02
N LEU A 160 1.69 16.57 3.90
CA LEU A 160 3.06 16.19 3.54
C LEU A 160 3.09 15.05 2.52
N ILE A 161 2.27 14.02 2.72
CA ILE A 161 2.10 12.95 1.73
C ILE A 161 1.60 13.53 0.41
N GLY A 162 0.57 14.39 0.42
CA GLY A 162 0.00 14.97 -0.79
C GLY A 162 0.96 15.85 -1.59
N LYS A 163 1.97 16.43 -0.92
CA LYS A 163 3.05 17.26 -1.49
C LYS A 163 4.30 16.47 -1.88
N ALA A 164 4.44 15.23 -1.39
CA ALA A 164 5.59 14.40 -1.71
C ALA A 164 5.67 14.17 -3.24
N ASN A 165 6.89 14.28 -3.77
CA ASN A 165 7.14 14.21 -5.21
C ASN A 165 7.12 12.76 -5.72
N TYR A 166 6.00 12.05 -5.64
CA TYR A 166 5.83 10.73 -6.24
C TYR A 166 4.83 10.76 -7.40
N ASP A 167 4.86 9.74 -8.26
CA ASP A 167 3.85 9.58 -9.31
C ASP A 167 2.57 8.97 -8.72
N LYS A 168 1.51 9.79 -8.64
CA LYS A 168 0.23 9.41 -8.01
C LYS A 168 -0.51 8.31 -8.77
N GLU A 169 -0.49 8.35 -10.09
CA GLU A 169 -1.14 7.33 -10.93
C GLU A 169 -0.36 6.01 -10.85
N ALA A 170 0.97 6.07 -10.89
CA ALA A 170 1.81 4.89 -10.66
C ALA A 170 1.57 4.29 -9.27
N ALA A 171 1.43 5.12 -8.24
CA ALA A 171 1.20 4.65 -6.88
C ALA A 171 -0.12 3.88 -6.71
N LEU A 172 -1.15 4.22 -7.48
CA LEU A 172 -2.44 3.49 -7.51
C LEU A 172 -2.39 2.23 -8.38
N ARG A 173 -1.58 2.21 -9.44
CA ARG A 173 -1.52 1.11 -10.43
C ARG A 173 -0.27 0.26 -10.38
N ALA A 174 0.58 0.44 -9.37
CA ALA A 174 1.83 -0.29 -9.19
C ALA A 174 1.64 -1.81 -9.35
N PRO A 175 2.51 -2.48 -10.12
CA PRO A 175 2.34 -3.88 -10.49
C PRO A 175 2.54 -4.83 -9.32
N LYS A 176 2.06 -6.08 -9.48
CA LYS A 176 2.41 -7.17 -8.57
C LYS A 176 3.86 -7.59 -8.77
N ALA A 177 4.58 -7.88 -7.68
CA ALA A 177 6.00 -8.20 -7.70
C ALA A 177 6.34 -9.45 -8.53
N ASN A 178 5.44 -10.46 -8.58
CA ASN A 178 5.68 -11.75 -9.22
C ASN A 178 4.77 -12.03 -10.44
N ALA A 179 4.25 -11.00 -11.11
CA ALA A 179 3.34 -11.17 -12.25
C ALA A 179 3.92 -11.98 -13.44
N GLU A 180 5.24 -12.15 -13.51
CA GLU A 180 5.93 -12.88 -14.60
C GLU A 180 6.09 -14.40 -14.37
N VAL A 181 5.83 -14.94 -13.17
CA VAL A 181 6.03 -16.39 -12.87
C VAL A 181 4.71 -17.17 -12.97
N ALA A 182 3.98 -16.99 -14.06
CA ALA A 182 2.83 -17.83 -14.41
C ALA A 182 3.32 -19.15 -15.03
N GLY A 183 3.84 -20.08 -14.23
CA GLY A 183 4.26 -21.39 -14.77
C GLY A 183 4.93 -22.37 -13.82
N VAL A 184 5.34 -21.96 -12.61
CA VAL A 184 5.93 -22.90 -11.64
C VAL A 184 4.99 -23.04 -10.45
N MET A 185 4.27 -24.16 -10.44
CA MET A 185 3.39 -24.55 -9.34
C MET A 185 4.26 -24.89 -8.12
N ARG A 186 4.48 -23.93 -7.23
CA ARG A 186 5.11 -24.18 -5.93
C ARG A 186 4.02 -24.63 -4.96
N MET A 187 4.15 -25.83 -4.39
CA MET A 187 3.39 -26.23 -3.22
C MET A 187 3.90 -25.43 -2.03
N VAL A 188 3.25 -24.32 -1.72
CA VAL A 188 3.55 -23.55 -0.50
C VAL A 188 2.45 -23.78 0.52
N VAL A 189 2.85 -24.14 1.74
CA VAL A 189 1.97 -24.25 2.89
C VAL A 189 2.02 -22.90 3.62
N GLY A 190 0.97 -22.10 3.48
CA GLY A 190 0.84 -20.78 4.13
C GLY A 190 0.76 -19.61 3.17
N PHE A 191 0.58 -18.40 3.72
CA PHE A 191 0.44 -17.17 2.95
C PHE A 191 1.81 -16.59 2.52
N GLU A 192 2.08 -16.62 1.22
CA GLU A 192 3.27 -16.00 0.63
C GLU A 192 2.98 -14.55 0.23
N TRP A 193 3.18 -13.62 1.17
CA TRP A 193 2.86 -12.20 0.96
C TRP A 193 3.57 -11.59 -0.26
N ARG A 194 4.78 -12.07 -0.62
CA ARG A 194 5.56 -11.55 -1.75
C ARG A 194 4.89 -11.80 -3.11
N ASP A 195 4.10 -12.86 -3.23
CA ASP A 195 3.31 -13.13 -4.44
C ASP A 195 2.13 -12.15 -4.59
N SER A 196 1.68 -11.59 -3.47
CA SER A 196 0.60 -10.60 -3.40
C SER A 196 1.12 -9.16 -3.26
N ALA A 197 2.43 -8.96 -3.18
CA ALA A 197 3.03 -7.65 -2.97
C ALA A 197 2.95 -6.78 -4.22
N ARG A 198 2.81 -5.48 -4.01
CA ARG A 198 3.02 -4.44 -5.04
C ARG A 198 4.41 -3.86 -4.88
N VAL A 199 4.99 -3.43 -5.98
CA VAL A 199 6.39 -3.00 -6.06
C VAL A 199 6.49 -1.60 -6.65
N VAL A 200 7.45 -0.80 -6.16
CA VAL A 200 7.69 0.57 -6.64
C VAL A 200 9.17 0.90 -6.60
N ASN A 201 9.68 1.61 -7.60
CA ASN A 201 11.03 2.16 -7.57
C ASN A 201 11.08 3.43 -6.71
N PHE A 202 12.20 3.66 -6.03
CA PHE A 202 12.48 4.90 -5.28
C PHE A 202 13.91 5.37 -5.52
N SER A 203 14.17 6.66 -5.26
CA SER A 203 15.49 7.26 -5.38
C SER A 203 15.69 8.38 -4.35
N THR A 204 16.88 8.99 -4.36
CA THR A 204 17.21 10.17 -3.53
C THR A 204 16.40 11.41 -3.90
N GLU A 205 15.92 11.50 -5.14
CA GLU A 205 15.16 12.65 -5.64
C GLU A 205 13.65 12.41 -5.59
N LYS A 206 13.23 11.14 -5.59
CA LYS A 206 11.83 10.75 -5.76
C LYS A 206 11.47 9.59 -4.82
N PRO A 207 10.58 9.80 -3.83
CA PRO A 207 10.05 8.70 -3.05
C PRO A 207 9.24 7.74 -3.94
N GLY A 208 9.34 6.45 -3.64
CA GLY A 208 8.45 5.44 -4.20
C GLY A 208 7.17 5.41 -3.37
N ALA A 209 6.00 5.36 -4.01
CA ALA A 209 4.73 5.33 -3.30
C ALA A 209 3.85 4.19 -3.79
N LEU A 210 3.16 3.55 -2.87
CA LEU A 210 2.08 2.60 -3.10
C LEU A 210 0.86 3.09 -2.33
N ILE A 211 -0.27 3.19 -3.01
CA ILE A 211 -1.55 3.55 -2.40
C ILE A 211 -2.45 2.34 -2.53
N PHE A 212 -2.90 1.81 -1.41
CA PHE A 212 -3.81 0.69 -1.35
C PHE A 212 -5.21 1.22 -0.96
N PRO A 213 -6.08 1.46 -1.95
CA PRO A 213 -7.46 1.82 -1.68
C PRO A 213 -8.25 0.57 -1.25
N PHE A 214 -9.11 0.75 -0.26
CA PHE A 214 -10.03 -0.25 0.28
C PHE A 214 -11.43 0.33 0.34
N ALA A 215 -12.36 -0.39 -0.27
CA ALA A 215 -13.74 0.02 -0.54
C ALA A 215 -13.87 1.35 -1.32
N ASP A 216 -14.23 1.27 -2.60
CA ASP A 216 -15.62 1.57 -3.00
C ASP A 216 -16.07 0.29 -3.72
N ALA A 217 -16.96 -0.49 -3.11
CA ALA A 217 -17.66 -1.55 -3.81
C ALA A 217 -19.14 -1.25 -3.66
N HIS A 218 -19.68 -0.63 -4.72
CA HIS A 218 -21.03 -0.09 -4.93
C HIS A 218 -21.20 1.40 -4.65
#